data_AF-A0A931R1B5-F1
#
_entry.id   AF-A0A931R1B5-F1
#
_cell.length_a   1.000
_cell.length_b   1.000
_cell.length_c   1.000
_cell.angle_alpha   90.00
_cell.angle_beta   90.00
_cell.angle_gamma   90.00
#
_symmetry.space_group_name_H-M   'P 1'
#
loop_
_entity.id
_entity.type
_entity.pdbx_description
1 polymer ?
#
loop_
_entity_poly.entity_id
_entity_poly.type
_entity_poly.pdbx_seq_one_letter_code
_entity_poly.pdbx_strand_id
1 'polypeptide(L)'
;MDTDVKSQIERAFSSLPFEERETIIRYGVAFRLSNLMKRLFLAESKIRYFEEKYKTTLTHLDTEGLPDDATYEMHEDYIMWHHWAAVAHKVKQDIDSLQKIAQYGLPWEEWADVGH
;
A
#
# COMPACT_ATOMS: atom_id res chain seq x y z
N MET A 1 8.48 -6.45 -23.95
CA MET A 1 9.59 -5.74 -23.28
C MET A 1 9.54 -5.90 -21.76
N ASP A 2 8.40 -5.67 -21.10
CA ASP A 2 8.32 -5.69 -19.62
C ASP A 2 8.63 -7.05 -18.95
N THR A 3 8.27 -8.16 -19.61
CA THR A 3 8.56 -9.53 -19.12
C THR A 3 10.05 -9.88 -19.20
N ASP A 4 10.76 -9.34 -20.20
CA ASP A 4 12.19 -9.58 -20.40
C ASP A 4 13.00 -8.86 -19.30
N VAL A 5 12.64 -7.62 -18.99
CA VAL A 5 13.28 -6.83 -17.92
C VAL A 5 13.08 -7.47 -16.54
N LYS A 6 11.85 -7.89 -16.20
CA LYS A 6 11.57 -8.62 -14.93
C LYS A 6 12.43 -9.88 -14.82
N SER A 7 12.56 -10.62 -15.92
CA SER A 7 13.38 -11.84 -15.96
C SER A 7 14.88 -11.57 -15.82
N GLN A 8 15.36 -10.39 -16.23
CA GLN A 8 16.78 -10.01 -16.12
C GLN A 8 17.11 -9.56 -14.69
N ILE A 9 16.22 -8.81 -14.05
CA ILE A 9 16.36 -8.42 -12.63
C ILE A 9 16.43 -9.68 -11.75
N GLU A 10 15.51 -10.62 -11.94
CA GLU A 10 15.48 -11.85 -11.13
C GLU A 10 16.74 -12.69 -11.32
N ARG A 11 17.24 -12.80 -12.55
CA ARG A 11 18.50 -13.51 -12.85
C ARG A 11 19.71 -12.83 -12.21
N ALA A 12 19.81 -11.51 -12.33
CA ALA A 12 20.90 -10.75 -11.71
C ALA A 12 20.84 -10.85 -10.18
N PHE A 13 19.66 -10.67 -9.58
CA PHE A 13 19.46 -10.81 -8.14
C PHE A 13 19.82 -12.21 -7.65
N SER A 14 19.37 -13.26 -8.35
CA SER A 14 19.68 -14.65 -8.00
C SER A 14 21.17 -15.01 -8.09
N SER A 15 21.94 -14.27 -8.89
CA SER A 15 23.39 -14.46 -9.03
C SER A 15 24.21 -13.86 -7.88
N LEU A 16 23.59 -13.04 -7.03
CA LEU A 16 24.26 -12.45 -5.87
C LEU A 16 24.53 -13.51 -4.78
N PRO A 17 25.57 -13.32 -3.95
CA PRO A 17 25.78 -14.08 -2.74
C PRO A 17 24.53 -14.10 -1.85
N PHE A 18 24.41 -15.14 -1.01
CA PHE A 18 23.23 -15.29 -0.15
C PHE A 18 23.05 -14.09 0.79
N GLU A 19 24.14 -13.61 1.38
CA GLU A 19 24.19 -12.50 2.33
C GLU A 19 23.71 -11.19 1.69
N GLU A 20 24.11 -10.93 0.44
CA GLU A 20 23.69 -9.75 -0.32
C GLU A 20 22.20 -9.81 -0.66
N ARG A 21 21.69 -10.99 -1.05
CA ARG A 21 20.25 -11.18 -1.31
C ARG A 21 19.42 -10.97 -0.05
N GLU A 22 19.84 -11.53 1.07
CA GLU A 22 19.17 -11.33 2.36
C GLU A 22 19.14 -9.85 2.74
N THR A 23 20.31 -9.19 2.67
CA THR A 23 20.46 -7.76 2.94
C THR A 23 19.47 -6.94 2.10
N ILE A 24 19.50 -7.10 0.78
CA ILE A 24 18.59 -6.38 -0.13
C ILE A 24 17.11 -6.65 0.20
N ILE A 25 16.74 -7.88 0.55
CA ILE A 25 15.37 -8.22 0.97
C ILE A 25 15.00 -7.44 2.24
N ARG A 26 15.86 -7.44 3.27
CA ARG A 26 15.59 -6.74 4.54
C ARG A 26 15.40 -5.24 4.35
N TYR A 27 16.31 -4.58 3.63
CA TYR A 27 16.18 -3.14 3.33
C TYR A 27 15.00 -2.85 2.41
N GLY A 28 14.83 -3.64 1.35
CA GLY A 28 13.79 -3.47 0.35
C GLY A 28 12.39 -3.60 0.94
N VAL A 29 12.17 -4.57 1.84
CA VAL A 29 10.89 -4.76 2.51
C VAL A 29 10.56 -3.61 3.45
N ALA A 30 11.53 -3.12 4.23
CA ALA A 30 11.32 -1.96 5.11
C ALA A 30 10.90 -0.71 4.31
N PHE A 31 11.61 -0.42 3.22
CA PHE A 31 11.29 0.69 2.33
C PHE A 31 9.93 0.52 1.64
N ARG A 32 9.64 -0.69 1.13
CA ARG A 32 8.37 -0.99 0.46
C ARG A 32 7.18 -0.84 1.41
N LEU A 33 7.30 -1.34 2.64
CA LEU A 33 6.26 -1.21 3.65
C LEU A 33 6.02 0.25 4.03
N SER A 34 7.07 1.05 4.23
CA SER A 34 6.93 2.50 4.50
C SER A 34 6.10 3.20 3.42
N ASN A 35 6.37 2.89 2.15
CA ASN A 35 5.61 3.47 1.03
C ASN A 35 4.16 2.97 0.98
N LEU A 36 3.91 1.69 1.24
CA LEU A 36 2.57 1.13 1.30
C LEU A 36 1.75 1.74 2.45
N MET A 37 2.34 1.90 3.63
CA MET A 37 1.70 2.54 4.78
C MET A 37 1.29 3.99 4.47
N LYS A 38 2.16 4.78 3.82
CA LYS A 38 1.83 6.14 3.36
C LYS A 38 0.65 6.14 2.39
N ARG A 39 0.64 5.20 1.45
CA ARG A 39 -0.44 5.07 0.47
C ARG A 39 -1.76 4.64 1.11
N LEU A 40 -1.71 3.73 2.08
CA LEU A 40 -2.87 3.32 2.86
C LEU A 40 -3.44 4.50 3.64
N PHE A 41 -2.58 5.24 4.33
CA PHE A 41 -2.97 6.43 5.08
C PHE A 41 -3.68 7.46 4.19
N LEU A 42 -3.16 7.71 2.98
CA LEU A 42 -3.82 8.59 2.01
C LEU A 42 -5.21 8.07 1.61
N ALA A 43 -5.31 6.80 1.25
CA ALA A 43 -6.57 6.20 0.81
C ALA A 43 -7.62 6.23 1.92
N GLU A 44 -7.26 5.87 3.15
CA GLU A 44 -8.15 5.92 4.31
C GLU A 44 -8.54 7.36 4.67
N SER A 45 -7.63 8.34 4.49
CA SER A 45 -7.96 9.75 4.68
C SER A 45 -8.95 10.26 3.64
N LYS A 46 -8.86 9.78 2.38
CA LYS A 46 -9.83 10.12 1.34
C LYS A 46 -11.20 9.50 1.58
N ILE A 47 -11.25 8.26 2.06
CA ILE A 47 -12.48 7.59 2.49
C ILE A 47 -13.15 8.40 3.61
N ARG A 48 -12.41 8.72 4.69
CA ARG A 48 -12.92 9.53 5.81
C ARG A 48 -13.44 10.90 5.36
N TYR A 49 -12.73 11.55 4.42
CA TYR A 49 -13.18 12.83 3.87
C TYR A 49 -14.59 12.72 3.25
N PHE A 50 -14.88 11.68 2.47
CA PHE A 50 -16.20 11.49 1.91
C PHE A 50 -17.25 11.12 2.96
N GLU A 51 -16.89 10.28 3.93
CA GLU A 51 -17.77 9.95 5.07
C GLU A 51 -18.17 11.21 5.84
N GLU A 52 -17.22 12.10 6.08
CA GLU A 52 -17.43 13.37 6.76
C GLU A 52 -18.21 14.37 5.91
N LYS A 53 -17.98 14.42 4.59
CA LYS A 53 -18.67 15.31 3.65
C LYS A 53 -20.15 14.95 3.53
N TYR A 54 -20.46 13.66 3.39
CA TYR A 54 -21.82 13.17 3.14
C TYR A 54 -22.53 12.65 4.38
N LYS A 55 -21.85 12.62 5.53
CA LYS A 55 -22.39 12.13 6.82
C LYS A 55 -22.97 10.71 6.72
N THR A 56 -22.34 9.87 5.92
CA THR A 56 -22.74 8.49 5.65
C THR A 56 -21.51 7.62 5.45
N THR A 57 -21.69 6.32 5.23
CA THR A 57 -20.60 5.39 4.87
C THR A 57 -20.80 4.86 3.46
N LEU A 58 -19.71 4.43 2.81
CA LEU A 58 -19.80 3.83 1.48
C LEU A 58 -20.69 2.59 1.49
N THR A 59 -20.55 1.75 2.52
CA THR A 59 -21.37 0.55 2.70
C THR A 59 -22.86 0.86 2.78
N HIS A 60 -23.24 1.97 3.42
CA HIS A 60 -24.63 2.39 3.47
C HIS A 60 -25.12 2.82 2.09
N LEU A 61 -24.35 3.62 1.36
CA LEU A 61 -24.68 4.03 -0.02
C LEU A 61 -24.74 2.83 -0.97
N ASP A 62 -23.89 1.82 -0.80
CA ASP A 62 -23.92 0.58 -1.59
C ASP A 62 -25.20 -0.24 -1.35
N THR A 63 -25.80 -0.10 -0.17
CA THR A 63 -27.01 -0.83 0.23
C THR A 63 -28.28 -0.10 -0.19
N GLU A 64 -28.36 1.19 0.13
CA GLU A 64 -29.56 2.01 -0.09
C GLU A 64 -29.58 2.69 -1.47
N GLY A 65 -28.43 2.75 -2.14
CA GLY A 65 -28.24 3.57 -3.33
C GLY A 65 -27.93 5.03 -2.98
N LEU A 66 -27.66 5.81 -4.03
CA LEU A 66 -27.56 7.26 -3.90
C LEU A 66 -28.98 7.86 -3.75
N PRO A 67 -29.13 8.95 -2.97
CA PRO A 67 -30.40 9.66 -2.86
C PRO A 67 -30.97 10.08 -4.22
N ASP A 68 -32.30 10.14 -4.34
CA ASP A 68 -32.98 10.57 -5.57
C ASP A 68 -32.64 12.01 -5.97
N ASP A 69 -32.26 12.85 -5.01
CA ASP A 69 -31.83 14.24 -5.19
C ASP A 69 -30.30 14.40 -5.25
N ALA A 70 -29.56 13.30 -5.44
CA ALA A 70 -28.10 13.32 -5.54
C ALA A 70 -27.62 14.26 -6.66
N THR A 71 -26.66 15.11 -6.32
CA THR A 71 -26.05 16.01 -7.30
C THR A 71 -25.08 15.26 -8.20
N TYR A 72 -24.78 15.82 -9.38
CA TYR A 72 -23.72 15.32 -10.24
C TYR A 72 -22.38 15.14 -9.51
N GLU A 73 -22.04 16.08 -8.61
CA GLU A 73 -20.85 15.99 -7.77
C GLU A 73 -20.89 14.77 -6.84
N MET A 74 -22.04 14.45 -6.23
CA MET A 74 -22.18 13.26 -5.39
C MET A 74 -21.99 11.96 -6.18
N HIS A 75 -22.45 11.90 -7.44
CA HIS A 75 -22.20 10.74 -8.30
C HIS A 75 -20.71 10.55 -8.59
N GLU A 76 -20.00 11.62 -8.96
CA GLU A 76 -18.56 11.55 -9.22
C GLU A 76 -17.78 11.19 -7.94
N ASP A 77 -18.15 11.80 -6.81
CA ASP A 77 -17.52 11.51 -5.52
C ASP A 77 -17.79 10.08 -5.07
N TYR A 78 -18.97 9.52 -5.33
CA TYR A 78 -19.27 8.11 -5.06
C TYR A 78 -18.37 7.16 -5.85
N ILE A 79 -18.14 7.44 -7.13
CA ILE A 79 -17.19 6.67 -7.97
C ILE A 79 -15.77 6.79 -7.42
N MET A 80 -15.35 8.00 -7.06
CA MET A 80 -14.02 8.23 -6.48
C MET A 80 -13.87 7.57 -5.10
N TRP A 81 -14.93 7.52 -4.30
CA TRP A 81 -14.93 6.87 -3.00
C TRP A 81 -14.71 5.37 -3.14
N HIS A 82 -15.41 4.71 -4.07
CA HIS A 82 -15.16 3.32 -4.46
C HIS A 82 -13.73 3.08 -4.90
N HIS A 83 -13.17 3.97 -5.72
CA HIS A 83 -11.76 3.89 -6.12
C HIS A 83 -10.83 3.87 -4.90
N TRP A 84 -11.01 4.78 -3.94
CA TRP A 84 -10.17 4.84 -2.75
C TRP A 84 -10.37 3.65 -1.82
N ALA A 85 -11.59 3.14 -1.69
CA ALA A 85 -11.88 1.90 -0.96
C ALA A 85 -11.12 0.70 -1.58
N ALA A 86 -11.15 0.57 -2.90
CA ALA A 86 -10.41 -0.47 -3.62
C ALA A 86 -8.89 -0.32 -3.45
N VAL A 87 -8.36 0.91 -3.50
CA VAL A 87 -6.94 1.19 -3.24
C VAL A 87 -6.57 0.79 -1.81
N ALA A 88 -7.36 1.18 -0.80
CA ALA A 88 -7.10 0.83 0.59
C ALA A 88 -7.10 -0.69 0.79
N HIS A 89 -8.09 -1.40 0.23
CA HIS A 89 -8.16 -2.86 0.29
C HIS A 89 -6.94 -3.52 -0.33
N LYS A 90 -6.57 -3.13 -1.56
CA LYS A 90 -5.40 -3.67 -2.25
C LYS A 90 -4.10 -3.42 -1.48
N VAL A 91 -3.93 -2.21 -0.94
CA VAL A 91 -2.72 -1.87 -0.18
C VAL A 91 -2.63 -2.66 1.13
N LYS A 92 -3.77 -2.92 1.80
CA LYS A 92 -3.80 -3.82 2.98
C LYS A 92 -3.32 -5.22 2.61
N GLN A 93 -3.82 -5.79 1.51
CA GLN A 93 -3.37 -7.10 1.01
C GLN A 93 -1.87 -7.12 0.68
N ASP A 94 -1.36 -6.06 0.04
CA ASP A 94 0.07 -5.93 -0.27
C ASP A 94 0.91 -5.89 1.03
N ILE A 95 0.47 -5.15 2.06
CA ILE A 95 1.12 -5.09 3.37
C ILE A 95 1.13 -6.46 4.05
N ASP A 96 -0.01 -7.15 4.10
CA ASP A 96 -0.15 -8.46 4.73
C ASP A 96 0.74 -9.51 4.06
N SER A 97 0.89 -9.43 2.73
CA SER A 97 1.79 -10.32 1.98
C SER A 97 3.27 -10.16 2.36
N LEU A 98 3.65 -8.95 2.81
CA LEU A 98 5.02 -8.60 3.17
C LEU A 98 5.31 -8.76 4.66
N GLN A 99 4.30 -8.87 5.53
CA GLN A 99 4.49 -9.00 6.99
C GLN A 99 5.43 -10.15 7.38
N LYS A 100 5.30 -11.31 6.70
CA LYS A 100 6.15 -12.49 6.96
C LYS A 100 7.62 -12.26 6.62
N ILE A 101 7.92 -11.36 5.70
CA ILE A 101 9.30 -11.02 5.33
C ILE A 101 9.78 -9.85 6.20
N ALA A 102 8.87 -8.95 6.56
CA ALA A 102 9.14 -7.78 7.38
C ALA A 102 9.56 -8.09 8.82
N GLN A 103 9.13 -9.22 9.38
CA GLN A 103 9.63 -9.70 10.68
C GLN A 103 11.15 -9.97 10.68
N TYR A 104 11.74 -10.18 9.50
CA TYR A 104 13.19 -10.31 9.31
C TYR A 104 13.85 -9.00 8.87
N GLY A 105 13.07 -7.93 8.69
CA GLY A 105 13.58 -6.58 8.44
C GLY A 105 14.42 -6.05 9.60
N LEU A 106 15.16 -4.97 9.36
CA LEU A 106 16.23 -4.53 10.27
C LEU A 106 15.75 -4.30 11.71
N PRO A 107 16.39 -4.93 12.72
CA PRO A 107 16.57 -4.28 14.00
C PRO A 107 17.53 -3.10 13.78
N TRP A 108 17.06 -1.89 14.07
CA TRP A 108 17.77 -0.63 13.80
C TRP A 108 19.09 -0.43 14.61
N GLU A 109 19.61 -1.43 15.33
CA GLU A 109 20.66 -1.23 16.34
C GLU A 109 22.12 -1.36 15.85
N GLU A 110 22.43 -1.96 14.71
CA GLU A 110 23.84 -2.29 14.40
C GLU A 110 24.65 -1.18 13.70
N TRP A 111 24.06 -0.03 13.34
CA TRP A 111 24.76 1.02 12.60
C TRP A 111 25.17 2.22 13.48
N ALA A 112 24.97 2.14 14.79
CA ALA A 112 25.35 3.19 15.73
C ALA A 112 26.79 3.03 16.29
N ASP A 113 27.48 1.92 16.02
CA ASP A 113 28.81 1.63 16.58
C ASP A 113 29.89 1.42 15.52
N VAL A 114 30.11 2.43 14.68
CA VAL A 114 31.38 2.57 13.97
C VAL A 114 31.84 4.02 14.06
N GLY A 115 32.32 4.37 15.26
CA GLY A 115 32.87 5.68 15.59
C GLY A 115 33.74 5.61 16.84
N HIS A 116 34.83 4.84 16.77
CA HIS A 116 35.95 4.90 17.71
C HIS A 116 37.22 5.37 17.01
#